data_AF-A0A0B8QDY4-F1
#
_entry.id   AF-A0A0B8QDY4-F1
#
_cell.length_a   1.000
_cell.length_b   1.000
_cell.length_c   1.000
_cell.angle_alpha   90.00
_cell.angle_beta   90.00
_cell.angle_gamma   90.00
#
_symmetry.space_group_name_H-M   'P 1'
#
loop_
_entity.id
_entity.type
_entity.pdbx_description
1 polymer ?
#
loop_
_entity_poly.entity_id
_entity_poly.type
_entity_poly.pdbx_seq_one_letter_code
_entity_poly.pdbx_strand_id
1 'polypeptide(L)' 'MTAMKADMGGAGTITGGLGLSIIRGLDKRVKLILCCAENMISGRALKLGDIITYKNGKTVEIMNTDAEGRLVLADGLI' A
#
# COMPACT_ATOMS: atom_id res chain seq x y z
N MET A 1 -3.00 3.59 -19.12
CA MET A 1 -3.73 3.48 -17.84
C MET A 1 -4.30 2.08 -17.57
N THR A 2 -4.78 1.30 -18.54
CA THR A 2 -5.33 -0.05 -18.29
C THR A 2 -4.39 -0.99 -17.51
N ALA A 3 -3.08 -0.82 -17.64
CA ALA A 3 -2.08 -1.58 -16.88
C ALA A 3 -2.09 -1.31 -15.36
N MET A 4 -2.56 -0.14 -14.92
CA MET A 4 -2.62 0.23 -13.49
C MET A 4 -3.64 -0.60 -12.69
N LYS A 5 -4.50 -1.38 -13.36
CA LYS A 5 -5.26 -2.44 -12.68
C LYS A 5 -4.35 -3.44 -11.95
N ALA A 6 -3.09 -3.55 -12.36
CA ALA A 6 -2.08 -4.43 -11.77
C ALA A 6 -1.22 -3.72 -10.72
N ASP A 7 -1.52 -2.47 -10.35
CA ASP A 7 -0.78 -1.73 -9.32
C ASP A 7 -0.96 -2.34 -7.91
N MET A 8 -2.03 -3.13 -7.74
CA MET A 8 -2.23 -4.03 -6.61
C MET A 8 -1.39 -5.33 -6.69
N GLY A 9 -0.49 -5.46 -7.66
CA GLY A 9 0.22 -6.70 -7.98
C GLY A 9 0.99 -7.26 -6.79
N GLY A 10 1.65 -6.39 -6.01
CA GLY A 10 2.34 -6.79 -4.78
C GLY A 10 1.41 -7.47 -3.78
N ALA A 11 0.22 -6.89 -3.53
CA ALA A 11 -0.80 -7.46 -2.66
C ALA A 11 -1.34 -8.79 -3.19
N GLY A 12 -1.57 -8.89 -4.50
CA GLY A 12 -2.00 -10.13 -5.16
C GLY A 12 -0.98 -11.27 -4.98
N THR A 13 0.31 -10.98 -5.22
CA THR A 13 1.39 -11.96 -5.11
C THR A 13 1.54 -12.51 -3.69
N ILE A 14 1.59 -11.65 -2.67
CA ILE A 14 1.79 -12.12 -1.28
C ILE A 14 0.54 -12.82 -0.72
N THR A 15 -0.65 -12.42 -1.16
CA THR A 15 -1.90 -13.10 -0.77
C THR A 15 -1.93 -14.52 -1.35
N GLY A 16 -1.63 -14.66 -2.65
CA GLY A 16 -1.51 -15.98 -3.29
C GLY A 16 -0.41 -16.83 -2.67
N GLY A 17 0.75 -16.23 -2.38
CA GLY A 17 1.87 -16.91 -1.71
C GLY A 17 1.52 -17.42 -0.31
N LEU A 18 0.83 -16.63 0.50
CA LEU A 18 0.35 -17.07 1.81
C LEU A 18 -0.69 -18.18 1.68
N GLY A 19 -1.64 -18.05 0.75
CA GLY A 19 -2.64 -19.09 0.47
C GLY A 19 -2.00 -20.43 0.10
N LEU A 20 -1.02 -20.41 -0.81
CA LEU A 20 -0.25 -21.60 -1.18
C LEU A 20 0.52 -22.17 0.02
N SER A 21 1.13 -21.32 0.84
CA SER A 21 1.87 -21.74 2.03
C SER A 21 0.97 -22.47 3.04
N ILE A 22 -0.25 -21.95 3.27
CA ILE A 22 -1.25 -22.59 4.13
C ILE A 22 -1.63 -23.96 3.60
N ILE A 23 -1.92 -24.08 2.30
CA ILE A 23 -2.25 -25.36 1.64
C ILE A 23 -1.09 -26.37 1.77
N ARG A 24 0.16 -25.89 1.83
CA ARG A 24 1.36 -26.71 2.00
C ARG A 24 1.71 -27.05 3.45
N GLY A 25 0.86 -26.70 4.41
CA GLY A 25 1.04 -27.05 5.83
C GLY A 25 1.83 -26.03 6.64
N LEU A 26 1.76 -24.74 6.28
CA LEU A 26 2.30 -23.68 7.12
C LEU A 26 1.68 -23.71 8.52
N ASP A 27 2.48 -24.10 9.52
CA ASP A 27 2.10 -24.17 10.94
C ASP A 27 2.83 -23.11 11.79
N LYS A 28 2.88 -21.88 11.25
CA LYS A 28 3.49 -20.73 11.92
C LYS A 28 2.52 -19.55 11.90
N ARG A 29 2.58 -18.72 12.94
CA ARG A 29 1.81 -17.48 12.99
C ARG A 29 2.37 -16.50 11.96
N VAL A 30 1.56 -16.18 10.95
CA VAL A 30 1.86 -15.16 9.94
C VAL A 30 0.83 -14.04 10.03
N LYS A 31 1.29 -12.80 9.90
CA LYS A 31 0.44 -11.62 9.72
C LYS A 31 0.62 -11.11 8.30
N LEU A 32 -0.48 -10.93 7.59
CA LEU A 32 -0.50 -10.29 6.28
C LEU A 32 -1.13 -8.92 6.43
N ILE A 33 -0.42 -7.88 6.00
CA ILE A 33 -0.90 -6.49 6.00
C ILE A 33 -0.96 -6.05 4.54
N LEU A 34 -2.16 -5.66 4.09
CA LEU A 34 -2.40 -5.20 2.73
C LEU A 34 -2.85 -3.74 2.77
N CYS A 35 -2.07 -2.86 2.15
CA CYS A 35 -2.39 -1.43 2.07
C CYS A 35 -3.12 -1.18 0.74
N CYS A 36 -4.44 -1.35 0.76
CA CYS A 36 -5.28 -1.26 -0.45
C CYS A 36 -5.99 0.09 -0.53
N ALA A 37 -5.76 0.83 -1.60
CA ALA A 37 -6.43 2.10 -1.90
C ALA A 37 -6.50 2.33 -3.42
N GLU A 38 -7.34 3.27 -3.84
CA GLU A 38 -7.32 3.79 -5.22
C GLU A 38 -6.65 5.17 -5.23
N ASN A 39 -5.80 5.43 -6.22
CA ASN A 39 -5.26 6.76 -6.47
C ASN A 39 -6.14 7.48 -7.51
N MET A 40 -7.00 8.38 -7.04
CA MET A 40 -8.04 9.00 -7.85
C MET A 40 -7.98 10.53 -7.85
N ILE A 41 -8.26 11.11 -9.01
CA ILE A 41 -8.42 12.56 -9.17
C ILE A 41 -9.77 12.96 -8.57
N SER A 42 -9.76 13.90 -7.63
CA SER A 42 -10.97 14.49 -7.07
C SER A 42 -10.67 15.87 -6.47
N GLY A 43 -11.72 16.65 -6.13
CA GLY A 43 -11.56 17.90 -5.38
C GLY A 43 -11.00 17.73 -3.95
N ARG A 44 -10.89 16.49 -3.47
CA ARG A 44 -10.30 16.12 -2.17
C ARG A 44 -9.00 15.33 -2.31
N ALA A 45 -8.45 15.22 -3.53
CA ALA A 45 -7.18 14.55 -3.75
C ALA A 45 -6.03 15.31 -3.06
N LEU A 46 -5.00 14.56 -2.67
CA LEU A 46 -3.75 15.13 -2.17
C LEU A 46 -3.14 16.03 -3.24
N LYS A 47 -2.50 17.11 -2.79
CA LYS A 47 -1.87 18.12 -3.64
C LYS A 47 -0.36 18.09 -3.47
N LEU A 48 0.34 18.63 -4.48
CA LEU A 48 1.78 18.84 -4.37
C LEU A 48 2.07 19.84 -3.24
N GLY A 49 3.01 19.49 -2.37
CA GLY A 49 3.37 20.26 -1.17
C GLY A 49 2.49 19.94 0.06
N ASP A 50 1.46 19.10 -0.06
CA ASP A 50 0.74 18.62 1.12
C ASP A 50 1.71 17.85 2.04
N ILE A 51 1.60 18.09 3.34
CA ILE A 51 2.37 17.38 4.35
C ILE A 51 1.44 16.46 5.13
N ILE A 52 1.67 15.14 5.05
CA ILE A 52 0.95 14.15 5.85
C ILE A 52 1.80 13.72 7.05
N THR A 53 1.13 13.29 8.11
CA THR A 53 1.77 12.83 9.35
C THR A 53 1.41 11.37 9.59
N TYR A 54 2.40 10.51 9.79
CA TYR A 54 2.22 9.10 10.13
C TYR A 54 2.00 8.90 11.63
N LYS A 55 1.54 7.69 12.02
CA LYS A 55 1.29 7.33 13.42
C LYS A 55 2.50 7.44 14.34
N ASN A 56 3.72 7.29 13.80
CA ASN A 56 4.96 7.48 14.55
C ASN A 56 5.43 8.95 14.65
N GLY A 57 4.60 9.91 14.23
CA GLY A 57 4.90 11.34 14.27
C GLY A 57 5.81 11.86 13.16
N LYS A 58 6.30 10.99 12.25
CA LYS A 58 7.07 11.44 11.08
C LYS A 58 6.15 12.11 10.07
N THR A 59 6.65 13.16 9.43
CA THR A 59 5.96 13.85 8.36
C THR A 59 6.61 13.55 7.00
N VAL A 60 5.83 13.65 5.93
CA VAL A 60 6.34 13.59 4.54
C VAL A 60 5.64 14.62 3.69
N GLU A 61 6.42 15.32 2.87
CA GLU A 61 5.93 16.24 1.85
C GLU A 61 5.64 15.46 0.56
N ILE A 62 4.46 15.71 -0.02
CA ILE A 62 4.03 15.08 -1.26
C ILE A 62 4.56 15.89 -2.45
N MET A 63 5.69 15.44 -3.01
CA MET A 63 6.29 16.05 -4.20
C MET A 63 5.78 15.43 -5.51
N ASN A 64 5.15 14.26 -5.44
CA ASN A 64 4.49 13.58 -6.56
C ASN A 64 3.37 12.69 -6.03
N THR A 65 2.12 12.93 -6.45
CA THR A 65 0.94 12.16 -6.04
C THR A 65 0.87 10.77 -6.67
N ASP A 66 1.64 10.51 -7.73
CA ASP A 66 1.81 9.21 -8.40
C ASP A 66 2.94 8.36 -7.77
N ALA A 67 3.49 8.84 -6.64
CA ALA A 67 4.39 8.08 -5.79
C ALA A 67 3.66 7.54 -4.55
N GLU A 68 2.36 7.28 -4.64
CA GLU A 68 1.47 6.94 -3.51
C GLU A 68 1.76 5.57 -2.87
N GLY A 69 2.26 4.59 -3.65
CA GLY A 69 2.56 3.25 -3.13
C GLY A 69 3.47 3.27 -1.90
N ARG A 70 4.47 4.16 -1.87
CA ARG A 70 5.35 4.30 -0.69
C ARG A 70 4.65 4.95 0.51
N LEU A 71 3.64 5.79 0.26
CA LEU A 71 2.90 6.50 1.32
C LEU A 71 2.01 5.51 2.08
N VAL A 72 1.28 4.67 1.35
CA VAL A 72 0.42 3.64 1.95
C VAL A 72 1.26 2.55 2.63
N LEU A 73 2.40 2.16 2.05
CA LEU A 73 3.31 1.18 2.66
C LEU A 73 3.97 1.71 3.93
N ALA A 74 4.29 3.01 4.00
CA ALA A 74 4.83 3.60 5.22
C ALA A 74 3.86 3.41 6.39
N ASP A 75 2.56 3.70 6.22
CA ASP A 75 1.57 3.50 7.29
C ASP A 75 1.32 2.02 7.62
N GLY A 76 1.46 1.11 6.65
CA GLY A 76 1.35 -0.33 6.89
C GLY A 76 2.55 -0.95 7.63
N LEU A 77 3.73 -0.35 7.53
CA LEU A 77 4.97 -0.83 8.14
C LEU A 77 5.23 -0.25 9.55
N ILE A 78 4.57 0.85 9.89
CA ILE A 78 4.70 1.57 11.17
C ILE A 78 3.67 1.04 12.18
#